data_AF-A0AAW8BNZ7-F1
#
_entry.id   AF-A0AAW8BNZ7-F1
#
_cell.length_a   1.000
_cell.length_b   1.000
_cell.length_c   1.000
_cell.angle_alpha   90.00
_cell.angle_beta   90.00
_cell.angle_gamma   90.00
#
_symmetry.space_group_name_H-M   'P 1'
#
loop_
_entity.id
_entity.type
_entity.pdbx_description
1 polymer ?
#
loop_
_entity_poly.entity_id
_entity_poly.type
_entity_poly.pdbx_seq_one_letter_code
_entity_poly.pdbx_strand_id
1 'polypeptide(L)'
;MSDINPDLLLDNLCISAKHPWSIIELSTTNAQLAGLFAGFMIIALTTIISKEWGAPAPVENDAGTSPPRPQGTQQHVTHILVFLSMGVIILVLDAYLFGSVRATKPPAAERFRPMAATASNYGGNLDGAQSAQQVCAYSWVKFMPAAGLLALGAAILGAGLAWMLARYAADSDAEAQKWLTALGNIIVGMILGGTTALLVYDSTVFTEEMYYEFSQIDHETMVTALVFIWIFGTVLLIATVCAVTARIVDLTRERADWHAVLNFQLRSLRVPAGLTAAYLFSAVGISGLSSMSSTLAVNAWTSPHARLWISIILCLVFPGAIYFFIMRLMPGAQRRRQAPSLIAPPTPVAGSVRDDA
;
A
#
# COMPACT_ATOMS: atom_id res chain seq x y z
N MET A 1 1.21 -19.57 40.02
CA MET A 1 0.57 -20.61 39.20
C MET A 1 -0.91 -20.34 39.27
N SER A 2 -1.42 -19.51 38.37
CA SER A 2 -2.84 -19.20 38.23
C SER A 2 -3.44 -20.22 37.28
N ASP A 3 -4.53 -20.85 37.72
CA ASP A 3 -5.36 -21.75 36.91
C ASP A 3 -5.72 -21.11 35.58
N ILE A 4 -5.20 -21.68 34.48
CA ILE A 4 -5.65 -21.35 33.13
C ILE A 4 -7.01 -22.02 32.98
N ASN A 5 -8.07 -21.21 33.01
CA ASN A 5 -9.43 -21.68 32.82
C ASN A 5 -9.54 -22.34 31.44
N PRO A 6 -9.83 -23.66 31.35
CA PRO A 6 -9.89 -24.37 30.08
C PRO A 6 -11.12 -24.00 29.25
N ASP A 7 -12.01 -23.14 29.75
CA ASP A 7 -13.11 -22.51 28.98
C ASP A 7 -12.71 -21.17 28.35
N LEU A 8 -11.48 -20.66 28.62
CA LEU A 8 -10.82 -19.61 27.83
C LEU A 8 -10.18 -20.22 26.56
N LEU A 9 -10.82 -21.29 26.04
CA LEU A 9 -10.39 -22.07 24.90
C LEU A 9 -10.81 -21.33 23.64
N LEU A 10 -9.95 -20.42 23.19
CA LEU A 10 -9.85 -19.97 21.80
C LEU A 10 -11.19 -20.08 21.03
N ASP A 11 -12.10 -19.15 21.31
CA ASP A 11 -13.44 -19.13 20.71
C ASP A 11 -13.34 -19.28 19.18
N ASN A 12 -14.44 -19.67 18.51
CA ASN A 12 -14.56 -19.78 17.04
C ASN A 12 -14.11 -18.53 16.24
N LEU A 13 -13.75 -17.47 16.95
CA LEU A 13 -13.36 -16.14 16.52
C LEU A 13 -11.86 -15.84 16.75
N CYS A 14 -11.06 -16.77 17.30
CA CYS A 14 -9.64 -16.54 17.62
C CYS A 14 -9.42 -15.29 18.48
N ILE A 15 -10.16 -15.16 19.58
CA ILE A 15 -10.05 -14.04 20.52
C ILE A 15 -8.78 -14.23 21.36
N SER A 16 -7.96 -13.19 21.46
CA SER A 16 -6.80 -13.17 22.34
C SER A 16 -7.19 -12.83 23.78
N ALA A 17 -6.55 -13.45 24.77
CA ALA A 17 -6.79 -13.13 26.17
C ALA A 17 -6.13 -11.80 26.57
N LYS A 18 -5.05 -11.40 25.89
CA LYS A 18 -4.36 -10.13 26.11
C LYS A 18 -5.03 -8.97 25.36
N HIS A 19 -5.56 -9.25 24.17
CA HIS A 19 -6.16 -8.26 23.28
C HIS A 19 -7.60 -8.71 22.93
N PRO A 20 -8.66 -8.11 23.52
CA PRO A 20 -10.02 -8.66 23.50
C PRO A 20 -10.77 -8.51 22.16
N TRP A 21 -10.06 -8.49 21.03
CA TRP A 21 -10.63 -8.35 19.68
C TRP A 21 -10.36 -9.59 18.83
N SER A 22 -11.31 -9.90 17.94
CA SER A 22 -11.24 -11.04 17.02
C SER A 22 -10.68 -10.61 15.67
N ILE A 23 -9.64 -11.31 15.20
CA ILE A 23 -9.11 -11.09 13.85
C ILE A 23 -10.08 -11.55 12.76
N ILE A 24 -10.92 -12.54 13.08
CA ILE A 24 -11.94 -13.06 12.16
C ILE A 24 -13.05 -12.02 11.97
N GLU A 25 -13.45 -11.32 13.02
CA GLU A 25 -14.42 -10.22 12.91
C GLU A 25 -13.81 -9.02 12.21
N LEU A 26 -12.60 -8.61 12.60
CA LEU A 26 -11.90 -7.47 11.99
C LEU A 26 -11.65 -7.68 10.49
N SER A 27 -11.36 -8.91 10.07
CA SER A 27 -11.21 -9.24 8.64
C SER A 27 -12.47 -8.90 7.83
N THR A 28 -13.66 -9.02 8.43
CA THR A 28 -14.92 -8.70 7.74
C THR A 28 -15.03 -7.21 7.47
N THR A 29 -14.80 -6.39 8.49
CA THR A 29 -14.88 -4.93 8.37
C THR A 29 -13.80 -4.39 7.45
N ASN A 30 -12.59 -4.95 7.50
CA ASN A 30 -11.49 -4.55 6.62
C ASN A 30 -11.75 -4.94 5.16
N ALA A 31 -12.32 -6.12 4.90
CA ALA A 31 -12.72 -6.51 3.53
C ALA A 31 -13.76 -5.56 2.94
N GLN A 32 -14.72 -5.11 3.76
CA GLN A 32 -15.73 -4.13 3.34
C GLN A 32 -15.11 -2.76 3.05
N LEU A 33 -14.19 -2.30 3.90
CA LEU A 33 -13.46 -1.05 3.69
C LEU A 33 -12.63 -1.11 2.40
N ALA A 34 -11.94 -2.22 2.15
CA ALA A 34 -11.18 -2.44 0.92
C ALA A 34 -12.08 -2.36 -0.32
N GLY A 35 -13.24 -3.04 -0.27
CA GLY A 35 -14.25 -3.00 -1.34
C GLY A 35 -14.80 -1.58 -1.60
N LEU A 36 -15.02 -0.80 -0.55
CA LEU A 36 -15.48 0.59 -0.64
C LEU A 36 -14.43 1.50 -1.29
N PHE A 37 -13.16 1.39 -0.88
CA PHE A 37 -12.08 2.12 -1.54
C PHE A 37 -11.91 1.73 -3.01
N ALA A 38 -12.01 0.43 -3.33
CA ALA A 38 -11.95 -0.04 -4.71
C ALA A 38 -13.10 0.55 -5.54
N GLY A 39 -14.32 0.57 -4.99
CA GLY A 39 -15.49 1.18 -5.62
C GLY A 39 -15.28 2.66 -5.94
N PHE A 40 -14.77 3.45 -4.98
CA PHE A 40 -14.47 4.86 -5.23
C PHE A 40 -13.41 5.07 -6.31
N MET A 41 -12.36 4.24 -6.34
CA MET A 41 -11.36 4.31 -7.41
C MET A 41 -11.96 3.98 -8.79
N ILE A 42 -12.83 2.98 -8.89
CA ILE A 42 -13.50 2.62 -10.14
C ILE A 42 -14.36 3.78 -10.64
N ILE A 43 -15.15 4.41 -9.77
CA ILE A 43 -15.97 5.59 -10.13
C ILE A 43 -15.08 6.75 -10.59
N ALA A 44 -13.96 6.98 -9.91
CA ALA A 44 -13.01 8.01 -10.29
C ALA A 44 -12.37 7.74 -11.66
N LEU A 45 -11.97 6.49 -11.92
CA LEU A 45 -11.45 6.03 -13.21
C LEU A 45 -12.44 6.25 -14.34
N THR A 46 -13.69 5.77 -14.17
CA THR A 46 -14.71 5.89 -15.21
C THR A 46 -15.03 7.35 -15.49
N THR A 47 -15.13 8.19 -14.46
CA THR A 47 -15.37 9.64 -14.61
C THR A 47 -14.27 10.32 -15.42
N ILE A 48 -13.00 9.99 -15.14
CA ILE A 48 -11.85 10.54 -15.90
C ILE A 48 -11.92 10.08 -17.36
N ILE A 49 -12.12 8.78 -17.59
CA ILE A 49 -12.18 8.23 -18.95
C ILE A 49 -13.34 8.87 -19.73
N SER A 50 -14.53 8.96 -19.14
CA SER A 50 -15.71 9.57 -19.76
C SER A 50 -15.49 11.05 -20.10
N LYS A 51 -14.84 11.82 -19.23
CA LYS A 51 -14.54 13.24 -19.50
C LYS A 51 -13.54 13.41 -20.65
N GLU A 52 -12.51 12.57 -20.70
CA GLU A 52 -11.44 12.68 -21.69
C GLU A 52 -11.84 12.11 -23.07
N TRP A 53 -12.64 11.05 -23.08
CA TRP A 53 -13.07 10.37 -24.31
C TRP A 53 -14.42 10.87 -24.82
N GLY A 54 -15.23 11.51 -23.99
CA GLY A 54 -16.51 12.11 -24.35
C GLY A 54 -16.39 13.51 -24.97
N ALA A 55 -15.20 14.10 -25.02
CA ALA A 55 -14.98 15.34 -25.77
C ALA A 55 -15.12 15.04 -27.28
N PRO A 56 -16.13 15.61 -27.99
CA PRO A 56 -16.31 15.37 -29.41
C PRO A 56 -15.02 15.75 -30.13
N ALA A 57 -14.60 14.89 -31.08
CA ALA A 57 -13.50 15.24 -31.98
C ALA A 57 -13.80 16.60 -32.60
N PRO A 58 -12.86 17.56 -32.64
CA PRO A 58 -13.06 18.77 -33.40
C PRO A 58 -13.42 18.34 -34.82
N VAL A 59 -14.61 18.75 -35.27
CA VAL A 59 -15.07 18.51 -36.64
C VAL A 59 -13.94 18.94 -37.56
N GLU A 60 -13.46 17.99 -38.35
CA GLU A 60 -12.44 18.20 -39.37
C GLU A 60 -13.02 19.20 -40.38
N ASN A 61 -12.72 20.49 -40.20
CA ASN A 61 -12.96 21.46 -41.24
C ASN A 61 -12.04 21.09 -42.41
N ASP A 62 -12.61 21.00 -43.62
CA ASP A 62 -12.04 20.54 -44.92
C ASP A 62 -10.75 21.25 -45.42
N ALA A 63 -9.90 21.74 -44.54
CA ALA A 63 -8.62 22.36 -44.85
C ALA A 63 -7.47 21.65 -44.13
N GLY A 64 -7.32 20.34 -44.34
CA GLY A 64 -6.05 19.58 -44.33
C GLY A 64 -5.04 19.75 -43.18
N THR A 65 -5.42 20.38 -42.08
CA THR A 65 -4.56 20.69 -40.93
C THR A 65 -5.41 20.58 -39.68
N SER A 66 -5.71 19.33 -39.31
CA SER A 66 -6.14 19.03 -37.95
C SER A 66 -5.05 19.54 -37.00
N PRO A 67 -5.34 20.46 -36.06
CA PRO A 67 -4.37 20.81 -35.05
C PRO A 67 -4.04 19.52 -34.28
N PRO A 68 -2.76 19.15 -34.13
CA PRO A 68 -2.41 17.96 -33.38
C PRO A 68 -3.00 18.11 -31.97
N ARG A 69 -3.81 17.14 -31.55
CA ARG A 69 -4.29 17.02 -30.17
C ARG A 69 -3.06 17.22 -29.27
N PRO A 70 -3.03 18.20 -28.35
CA PRO A 70 -1.82 18.53 -27.63
C PRO A 70 -1.32 17.27 -26.92
N GLN A 71 -0.18 16.73 -27.37
CA GLN A 71 0.39 15.48 -26.85
C GLN A 71 0.67 15.54 -25.33
N GLY A 72 0.78 16.75 -24.77
CA GLY A 72 0.94 16.99 -23.34
C GLY A 72 -0.24 16.52 -22.49
N THR A 73 -1.50 16.78 -22.88
CA THR A 73 -2.67 16.42 -22.04
C THR A 73 -2.88 14.92 -21.91
N GLN A 74 -2.52 14.12 -22.93
CA GLN A 74 -2.62 12.65 -22.88
C GLN A 74 -1.62 12.00 -21.91
N GLN A 75 -0.39 12.51 -21.82
CA GLN A 75 0.61 11.95 -20.91
C GLN A 75 0.22 12.13 -19.43
N HIS A 76 -0.39 13.27 -19.09
CA HIS A 76 -0.76 13.58 -17.70
C HIS A 76 -1.94 12.75 -17.18
N VAL A 77 -2.95 12.45 -18.00
CA VAL A 77 -4.10 11.60 -17.64
C VAL A 77 -3.65 10.17 -17.33
N THR A 78 -2.65 9.69 -18.08
CA THR A 78 -2.16 8.31 -17.99
C THR A 78 -1.68 7.96 -16.57
N HIS A 79 -1.10 8.92 -15.84
CA HIS A 79 -0.60 8.68 -14.48
C HIS A 79 -1.72 8.41 -13.46
N ILE A 80 -2.77 9.24 -13.49
CA ILE A 80 -3.91 9.09 -12.58
C ILE A 80 -4.60 7.73 -12.86
N LEU A 81 -4.76 7.37 -14.13
CA LEU A 81 -5.32 6.08 -14.54
C LEU A 81 -4.46 4.90 -14.04
N VAL A 82 -3.13 4.99 -14.16
CA VAL A 82 -2.21 3.93 -13.69
C VAL A 82 -2.28 3.77 -12.18
N PHE A 83 -2.25 4.87 -11.39
CA PHE A 83 -2.33 4.76 -9.94
C PHE A 83 -3.67 4.17 -9.48
N LEU A 84 -4.78 4.68 -10.01
CA LEU A 84 -6.10 4.19 -9.59
C LEU A 84 -6.33 2.74 -10.02
N SER A 85 -5.97 2.35 -11.24
CA SER A 85 -6.13 0.96 -11.69
C SER A 85 -5.31 -0.01 -10.85
N MET A 86 -4.07 0.37 -10.52
CA MET A 86 -3.20 -0.38 -9.64
C MET A 86 -3.77 -0.50 -8.22
N GLY A 87 -4.31 0.60 -7.68
CA GLY A 87 -4.99 0.61 -6.38
C GLY A 87 -6.23 -0.30 -6.35
N VAL A 88 -7.02 -0.33 -7.43
CA VAL A 88 -8.18 -1.25 -7.56
C VAL A 88 -7.73 -2.71 -7.47
N ILE A 89 -6.68 -3.09 -8.20
CA ILE A 89 -6.17 -4.47 -8.18
C ILE A 89 -5.70 -4.87 -6.77
N ILE A 90 -4.98 -3.97 -6.10
CA ILE A 90 -4.51 -4.18 -4.72
C ILE A 90 -5.67 -4.39 -3.77
N LEU A 91 -6.68 -3.50 -3.81
CA LEU A 91 -7.82 -3.53 -2.89
C LEU A 91 -8.77 -4.71 -3.15
N VAL A 92 -8.93 -5.13 -4.40
CA VAL A 92 -9.69 -6.34 -4.74
C VAL A 92 -9.00 -7.58 -4.20
N LEU A 93 -7.68 -7.68 -4.36
CA LEU A 93 -6.91 -8.79 -3.79
C LEU A 93 -6.96 -8.76 -2.26
N ASP A 94 -6.86 -7.58 -1.67
CA ASP A 94 -6.94 -7.39 -0.22
C ASP A 94 -8.27 -7.87 0.36
N ALA A 95 -9.39 -7.48 -0.27
CA ALA A 95 -10.72 -7.96 0.11
C ALA A 95 -10.82 -9.50 0.03
N TYR A 96 -10.20 -10.12 -0.98
CA TYR A 96 -10.12 -11.57 -1.08
C TYR A 96 -9.30 -12.19 0.06
N LEU A 97 -8.15 -11.62 0.40
CA LEU A 97 -7.30 -12.12 1.48
C LEU A 97 -8.00 -12.04 2.83
N PHE A 98 -8.64 -10.90 3.16
CA PHE A 98 -9.46 -10.80 4.36
C PHE A 98 -10.63 -11.78 4.36
N GLY A 99 -11.30 -11.98 3.21
CA GLY A 99 -12.31 -13.02 3.05
C GLY A 99 -11.77 -14.42 3.36
N SER A 100 -10.54 -14.72 2.94
CA SER A 100 -9.87 -15.99 3.23
C SER A 100 -9.51 -16.16 4.71
N VAL A 101 -9.12 -15.08 5.40
CA VAL A 101 -8.89 -15.08 6.86
C VAL A 101 -10.20 -15.34 7.60
N ARG A 102 -11.31 -14.74 7.15
CA ARG A 102 -12.64 -15.01 7.73
C ARG A 102 -13.06 -16.48 7.57
N ALA A 103 -12.67 -17.09 6.46
CA ALA A 103 -12.98 -18.49 6.16
C ALA A 103 -12.15 -19.48 7.00
N THR A 104 -10.99 -19.06 7.52
CA THR A 104 -10.19 -19.87 8.45
C THR A 104 -10.78 -19.80 9.86
N LYS A 105 -11.81 -20.62 10.11
CA LYS A 105 -12.36 -20.81 11.45
C LYS A 105 -11.76 -22.07 12.07
N PRO A 106 -11.39 -22.05 13.37
CA PRO A 106 -11.05 -23.28 14.06
C PRO A 106 -12.28 -24.20 14.04
N PRO A 107 -12.08 -25.52 14.00
CA PRO A 107 -13.20 -26.43 13.99
C PRO A 107 -13.98 -26.29 15.32
N ALA A 108 -15.29 -26.10 15.24
CA ALA A 108 -16.11 -25.78 16.39
C ALA A 108 -15.91 -26.78 17.54
N ALA A 109 -15.59 -26.27 18.74
CA ALA A 109 -15.39 -27.07 19.94
C ALA A 109 -16.58 -28.01 20.23
N GLU A 110 -17.79 -27.64 19.82
CA GLU A 110 -18.99 -28.47 19.93
C GLU A 110 -18.95 -29.76 19.12
N ARG A 111 -18.24 -29.79 17.97
CA ARG A 111 -18.11 -31.00 17.14
C ARG A 111 -17.17 -32.04 17.76
N PHE A 112 -16.32 -31.62 18.70
CA PHE A 112 -15.38 -32.48 19.43
C PHE A 112 -15.74 -32.69 20.90
N ARG A 113 -16.79 -32.03 21.42
CA ARG A 113 -17.29 -32.20 22.79
C ARG A 113 -17.58 -33.66 23.18
N PRO A 114 -18.16 -34.53 22.32
CA PRO A 114 -18.33 -35.94 22.67
C PRO A 114 -17.03 -36.76 22.60
N MET A 115 -15.98 -36.28 21.90
CA MET A 115 -14.67 -36.95 21.79
C MET A 115 -13.69 -36.54 22.89
N ALA A 116 -13.73 -35.29 23.36
CA ALA A 116 -12.90 -34.81 24.47
C ALA A 116 -13.33 -35.43 25.83
N ALA A 117 -14.64 -35.61 26.04
CA ALA A 117 -15.16 -36.26 27.25
C ALA A 117 -14.82 -37.75 27.31
N THR A 118 -14.70 -38.44 26.16
CA THR A 118 -14.29 -39.85 26.08
C THR A 118 -12.76 -40.03 26.09
N ALA A 119 -11.98 -39.08 25.53
CA ALA A 119 -10.52 -39.12 25.55
C ALA A 119 -9.91 -38.89 26.95
N SER A 120 -10.55 -38.09 27.81
CA SER A 120 -10.06 -37.86 29.18
C SER A 120 -10.06 -39.13 30.04
N ASN A 121 -10.93 -40.09 29.73
CA ASN A 121 -11.01 -41.38 30.42
C ASN A 121 -10.03 -42.44 29.86
N TYR A 122 -9.35 -42.18 28.74
CA TYR A 122 -8.47 -43.14 28.06
C TYR A 122 -7.05 -42.60 27.78
N GLY A 123 -6.61 -41.56 28.51
CA GLY A 123 -5.25 -41.01 28.36
C GLY A 123 -4.95 -40.46 26.95
N GLY A 124 -5.99 -40.09 26.19
CA GLY A 124 -5.86 -39.54 24.84
C GLY A 124 -5.50 -38.05 24.86
N ASN A 125 -4.52 -37.66 24.04
CA ASN A 125 -3.94 -36.32 23.99
C ASN A 125 -4.95 -35.19 23.68
N LEU A 126 -4.65 -34.00 24.20
CA LEU A 126 -5.29 -32.69 23.97
C LEU A 126 -5.17 -32.17 22.51
N ASP A 127 -5.25 -33.04 21.51
CA ASP A 127 -4.95 -32.72 20.10
C ASP A 127 -5.93 -31.69 19.49
N GLY A 128 -7.15 -31.56 20.05
CA GLY A 128 -8.16 -30.58 19.61
C GLY A 128 -7.84 -29.12 19.96
N ALA A 129 -7.24 -28.87 21.13
CA ALA A 129 -6.88 -27.51 21.55
C ALA A 129 -5.63 -27.00 20.81
N GLN A 130 -4.65 -27.88 20.61
CA GLN A 130 -3.43 -27.57 19.85
C GLN A 130 -3.73 -27.29 18.37
N SER A 131 -4.68 -28.02 17.77
CA SER A 131 -5.09 -27.77 16.38
C SER A 131 -5.85 -26.44 16.22
N ALA A 132 -6.68 -26.04 17.19
CA ALA A 132 -7.34 -24.72 17.16
C ALA A 132 -6.33 -23.56 17.27
N GLN A 133 -5.35 -23.65 18.19
CA GLN A 133 -4.29 -22.66 18.33
C GLN A 133 -3.45 -22.50 17.06
N GLN A 134 -3.14 -23.60 16.36
CA GLN A 134 -2.43 -23.55 15.09
C GLN A 134 -3.22 -22.84 13.98
N VAL A 135 -4.53 -23.08 13.89
CA VAL A 135 -5.40 -22.40 12.91
C VAL A 135 -5.47 -20.89 13.19
N CYS A 136 -5.54 -20.48 14.46
CA CYS A 136 -5.56 -19.06 14.81
C CYS A 136 -4.20 -18.38 14.60
N ALA A 137 -3.07 -19.04 14.92
CA ALA A 137 -1.76 -18.47 14.60
C ALA A 137 -1.59 -18.26 13.09
N TYR A 138 -2.15 -19.16 12.29
CA TYR A 138 -2.12 -19.07 10.84
C TYR A 138 -3.04 -17.97 10.28
N SER A 139 -4.21 -17.73 10.88
CA SER A 139 -5.07 -16.63 10.49
C SER A 139 -4.40 -15.27 10.73
N TRP A 140 -3.66 -15.13 11.84
CA TRP A 140 -2.78 -13.98 12.10
C TRP A 140 -1.73 -13.77 11.02
N VAL A 141 -1.02 -14.83 10.62
CA VAL A 141 0.00 -14.77 9.54
C VAL A 141 -0.60 -14.29 8.22
N LYS A 142 -1.83 -14.69 7.89
CA LYS A 142 -2.55 -14.26 6.67
C LYS A 142 -3.11 -12.85 6.76
N PHE A 143 -3.49 -12.39 7.95
CA PHE A 143 -4.02 -11.05 8.17
C PHE A 143 -2.95 -9.97 7.95
N MET A 144 -1.70 -10.24 8.35
CA MET A 144 -0.58 -9.29 8.22
C MET A 144 -0.38 -8.72 6.80
N PRO A 145 -0.22 -9.54 5.74
CA PRO A 145 -0.11 -9.01 4.38
C PRO A 145 -1.38 -8.32 3.89
N ALA A 146 -2.56 -8.71 4.36
CA ALA A 146 -3.81 -8.04 4.00
C ALA A 146 -3.84 -6.62 4.59
N ALA A 147 -3.53 -6.44 5.89
CA ALA A 147 -3.39 -5.12 6.49
C ALA A 147 -2.41 -4.20 5.72
N GLY A 148 -1.26 -4.76 5.29
CA GLY A 148 -0.30 -4.07 4.43
C GLY A 148 -0.87 -3.63 3.07
N LEU A 149 -1.65 -4.49 2.41
CA LEU A 149 -2.29 -4.18 1.13
C LEU A 149 -3.40 -3.13 1.27
N LEU A 150 -4.20 -3.20 2.34
CA LEU A 150 -5.21 -2.20 2.66
C LEU A 150 -4.58 -0.82 2.85
N ALA A 151 -3.53 -0.76 3.66
CA ALA A 151 -2.76 0.45 3.93
C ALA A 151 -2.13 1.01 2.64
N LEU A 152 -1.61 0.13 1.76
CA LEU A 152 -1.07 0.53 0.46
C LEU A 152 -2.16 1.06 -0.48
N GLY A 153 -3.31 0.39 -0.54
CA GLY A 153 -4.45 0.81 -1.35
C GLY A 153 -4.97 2.19 -0.94
N ALA A 154 -5.06 2.45 0.36
CA ALA A 154 -5.42 3.77 0.90
C ALA A 154 -4.40 4.85 0.50
N ALA A 155 -3.10 4.56 0.59
CA ALA A 155 -2.04 5.49 0.18
C ALA A 155 -2.10 5.83 -1.32
N ILE A 156 -2.34 4.83 -2.17
CA ILE A 156 -2.48 5.01 -3.63
C ILE A 156 -3.74 5.81 -3.96
N LEU A 157 -4.85 5.59 -3.22
CA LEU A 157 -6.06 6.39 -3.32
C LEU A 157 -5.77 7.87 -3.06
N GLY A 158 -5.09 8.13 -1.94
CA GLY A 158 -4.65 9.49 -1.59
C GLY A 158 -3.78 10.11 -2.67
N ALA A 159 -2.77 9.37 -3.17
CA ALA A 159 -1.89 9.84 -4.23
C ALA A 159 -2.66 10.16 -5.52
N GLY A 160 -3.61 9.31 -5.92
CA GLY A 160 -4.48 9.54 -7.06
C GLY A 160 -5.30 10.82 -6.91
N LEU A 161 -5.89 11.04 -5.74
CA LEU A 161 -6.65 12.27 -5.43
C LEU A 161 -5.76 13.52 -5.45
N ALA A 162 -4.56 13.45 -4.88
CA ALA A 162 -3.62 14.58 -4.90
C ALA A 162 -3.25 14.99 -6.33
N TRP A 163 -3.05 14.02 -7.22
CA TRP A 163 -2.80 14.29 -8.64
C TRP A 163 -4.03 14.86 -9.37
N MET A 164 -5.25 14.42 -9.02
CA MET A 164 -6.46 15.04 -9.56
C MET A 164 -6.58 16.51 -9.13
N LEU A 165 -6.32 16.82 -7.86
CA LEU A 165 -6.33 18.19 -7.35
C LEU A 165 -5.24 19.05 -8.00
N ALA A 166 -4.04 18.51 -8.18
CA ALA A 166 -2.95 19.18 -8.88
C ALA A 166 -3.34 19.55 -10.32
N ARG A 167 -4.03 18.63 -11.01
CA ARG A 167 -4.50 18.89 -12.37
C ARG A 167 -5.62 19.94 -12.41
N TYR A 168 -6.59 19.84 -11.52
CA TYR A 168 -7.67 20.82 -11.44
C TYR A 168 -7.13 22.24 -11.19
N ALA A 169 -6.14 22.37 -10.30
CA ALA A 169 -5.47 23.63 -10.02
C ALA A 169 -4.65 24.17 -11.21
N ALA A 170 -4.15 23.30 -12.10
CA ALA A 170 -3.43 23.70 -13.30
C ALA A 170 -4.35 24.12 -14.45
N ASP A 171 -5.51 23.47 -14.61
CA ASP A 171 -6.49 23.80 -15.65
C ASP A 171 -7.25 25.11 -15.34
N SER A 172 -7.26 25.54 -14.09
CA SER A 172 -7.89 26.78 -13.66
C SER A 172 -6.82 27.81 -13.29
N ASP A 173 -6.45 28.65 -14.25
CA ASP A 173 -5.38 29.68 -14.23
C ASP A 173 -5.39 30.70 -13.05
N ALA A 174 -6.22 30.51 -12.02
CA ALA A 174 -6.23 31.33 -10.83
C ALA A 174 -5.08 30.93 -9.89
N GLU A 175 -4.08 31.81 -9.76
CA GLU A 175 -2.96 31.70 -8.82
C GLU A 175 -3.40 31.40 -7.37
N ALA A 176 -4.65 31.75 -7.04
CA ALA A 176 -5.36 31.42 -5.81
C ALA A 176 -5.63 29.91 -5.57
N GLN A 177 -5.32 29.00 -6.51
CA GLN A 177 -5.57 27.55 -6.37
C GLN A 177 -4.33 26.70 -6.04
N LYS A 178 -3.13 27.29 -5.96
CA LYS A 178 -1.89 26.57 -5.55
C LYS A 178 -2.02 25.88 -4.19
N TRP A 179 -2.87 26.42 -3.30
CA TRP A 179 -3.15 25.84 -1.99
C TRP A 179 -3.86 24.47 -2.07
N LEU A 180 -4.62 24.19 -3.14
CA LEU A 180 -5.31 22.91 -3.34
C LEU A 180 -4.33 21.76 -3.55
N THR A 181 -3.25 22.00 -4.30
CA THR A 181 -2.18 21.02 -4.49
C THR A 181 -1.41 20.78 -3.20
N ALA A 182 -1.15 21.84 -2.43
CA ALA A 182 -0.51 21.73 -1.11
C ALA A 182 -1.40 20.94 -0.14
N LEU A 183 -2.71 21.20 -0.10
CA LEU A 183 -3.66 20.39 0.67
C LEU A 183 -3.66 18.93 0.24
N GLY A 184 -3.66 18.67 -1.07
CA GLY A 184 -3.56 17.30 -1.60
C GLY A 184 -2.35 16.58 -1.02
N ASN A 185 -1.17 17.20 -1.07
CA ASN A 185 0.06 16.64 -0.50
C ASN A 185 -0.02 16.45 1.03
N ILE A 186 -0.66 17.37 1.77
CA ILE A 186 -0.89 17.23 3.22
C ILE A 186 -1.78 16.02 3.51
N ILE A 187 -2.88 15.85 2.77
CA ILE A 187 -3.80 14.72 2.92
C ILE A 187 -3.06 13.40 2.67
N VAL A 188 -2.25 13.30 1.61
CA VAL A 188 -1.47 12.08 1.36
C VAL A 188 -0.44 11.86 2.46
N GLY A 189 0.19 12.93 2.98
CA GLY A 189 1.06 12.85 4.14
C GLY A 189 0.37 12.27 5.37
N MET A 190 -0.85 12.73 5.67
CA MET A 190 -1.66 12.20 6.77
C MET A 190 -2.05 10.75 6.55
N ILE A 191 -2.42 10.37 5.32
CA ILE A 191 -2.74 8.97 4.98
C ILE A 191 -1.50 8.10 5.19
N LEU A 192 -0.34 8.46 4.61
CA LEU A 192 0.91 7.71 4.75
C LEU A 192 1.36 7.61 6.21
N GLY A 193 1.26 8.70 6.98
CA GLY A 193 1.60 8.71 8.39
C GLY A 193 0.65 7.83 9.21
N GLY A 194 -0.65 7.99 9.02
CA GLY A 194 -1.69 7.23 9.71
C GLY A 194 -1.61 5.74 9.40
N THR A 195 -1.47 5.36 8.13
CA THR A 195 -1.33 3.95 7.75
C THR A 195 -0.02 3.35 8.26
N THR A 196 1.09 4.10 8.26
CA THR A 196 2.36 3.61 8.85
C THR A 196 2.20 3.35 10.35
N ALA A 197 1.54 4.25 11.09
CA ALA A 197 1.27 4.08 12.51
C ALA A 197 0.38 2.84 12.78
N LEU A 198 -0.65 2.63 11.95
CA LEU A 198 -1.50 1.44 12.02
C LEU A 198 -0.72 0.15 11.72
N LEU A 199 0.13 0.14 10.69
CA LEU A 199 0.96 -1.03 10.37
C LEU A 199 1.97 -1.35 11.48
N VAL A 200 2.53 -0.33 12.13
CA VAL A 200 3.37 -0.50 13.32
C VAL A 200 2.55 -1.12 14.44
N TYR A 201 1.36 -0.60 14.73
CA TYR A 201 0.45 -1.14 15.74
C TYR A 201 0.09 -2.61 15.46
N ASP A 202 -0.39 -2.93 14.27
CA ASP A 202 -0.75 -4.30 13.88
C ASP A 202 0.44 -5.26 14.00
N SER A 203 1.63 -4.83 13.56
CA SER A 203 2.85 -5.63 13.66
C SER A 203 3.29 -5.86 15.11
N THR A 204 3.11 -4.86 15.99
CA THR A 204 3.41 -5.02 17.43
C THR A 204 2.46 -6.00 18.08
N VAL A 205 1.14 -5.87 17.86
CA VAL A 205 0.15 -6.79 18.41
C VAL A 205 0.43 -8.21 17.92
N PHE A 206 0.65 -8.40 16.62
CA PHE A 206 1.00 -9.71 16.07
C PHE A 206 2.22 -10.34 16.73
N THR A 207 3.28 -9.56 16.97
CA THR A 207 4.50 -10.06 17.61
C THR A 207 4.24 -10.48 19.07
N GLU A 208 3.44 -9.71 19.80
CA GLU A 208 3.03 -10.07 21.15
C GLU A 208 2.16 -11.31 21.19
N GLU A 209 1.20 -11.44 20.27
CA GLU A 209 0.32 -12.61 20.14
C GLU A 209 1.12 -13.89 19.88
N MET A 210 2.09 -13.84 18.95
CA MET A 210 2.96 -14.98 18.64
C MET A 210 3.80 -15.45 19.84
N TYR A 211 4.14 -14.54 20.76
CA TYR A 211 4.90 -14.85 21.96
C TYR A 211 4.01 -15.32 23.12
N TYR A 212 3.01 -14.53 23.52
CA TYR A 212 2.22 -14.75 24.73
C TYR A 212 1.16 -15.85 24.56
N GLU A 213 0.41 -15.84 23.46
CA GLU A 213 -0.74 -16.75 23.28
C GLU A 213 -0.32 -18.06 22.60
N PHE A 214 0.55 -17.97 21.59
CA PHE A 214 0.94 -19.14 20.81
C PHE A 214 2.23 -19.79 21.27
N SER A 215 3.03 -19.13 22.11
CA SER A 215 4.34 -19.64 22.60
C SER A 215 5.27 -20.13 21.46
N GLN A 216 5.12 -19.58 20.25
CA GLN A 216 5.84 -20.05 19.06
C GLN A 216 7.24 -19.47 18.96
N ILE A 217 7.58 -18.48 19.78
CA ILE A 217 8.73 -17.61 19.59
C ILE A 217 9.41 -17.36 20.93
N ASP A 218 10.74 -17.31 20.94
CA ASP A 218 11.53 -16.99 22.14
C ASP A 218 11.49 -15.50 22.48
N HIS A 219 11.74 -15.18 23.75
CA HIS A 219 11.76 -13.81 24.25
C HIS A 219 12.73 -12.91 23.47
N GLU A 220 13.92 -13.42 23.14
CA GLU A 220 14.94 -12.66 22.38
C GLU A 220 14.45 -12.27 20.98
N THR A 221 13.74 -13.18 20.29
CA THR A 221 13.19 -12.90 18.96
C THR A 221 12.05 -11.88 19.05
N MET A 222 11.18 -11.98 20.07
CA MET A 222 10.11 -11.00 20.30
C MET A 222 10.69 -9.60 20.50
N VAL A 223 11.67 -9.44 21.39
CA VAL A 223 12.32 -8.14 21.66
C VAL A 223 12.98 -7.60 20.39
N THR A 224 13.69 -8.44 19.64
CA THR A 224 14.35 -8.05 18.38
C THR A 224 13.34 -7.56 17.35
N ALA A 225 12.23 -8.26 17.19
CA ALA A 225 11.16 -7.89 16.27
C ALA A 225 10.49 -6.56 16.66
N LEU A 226 10.16 -6.37 17.95
CA LEU A 226 9.57 -5.12 18.44
C LEU A 226 10.50 -3.92 18.23
N VAL A 227 11.78 -4.06 18.57
CA VAL A 227 12.79 -3.01 18.35
C VAL A 227 12.88 -2.66 16.86
N PHE A 228 12.92 -3.66 15.98
CA PHE A 228 12.93 -3.45 14.54
C PHE A 228 11.68 -2.70 14.05
N ILE A 229 10.48 -3.14 14.46
CA ILE A 229 9.19 -2.53 14.07
C ILE A 229 9.16 -1.05 14.47
N TRP A 230 9.55 -0.72 15.71
CA TRP A 230 9.54 0.66 16.21
C TRP A 230 10.57 1.54 15.53
N ILE A 231 11.80 1.06 15.34
CA ILE A 231 12.86 1.82 14.66
C ILE A 231 12.44 2.08 13.21
N PHE A 232 12.06 1.04 12.48
CA PHE A 232 11.69 1.16 11.07
C PHE A 232 10.44 2.02 10.87
N GLY A 233 9.41 1.83 11.71
CA GLY A 233 8.20 2.63 11.69
C GLY A 233 8.46 4.11 11.97
N THR A 234 9.29 4.42 12.98
CA THR A 234 9.68 5.80 13.30
C THR A 234 10.47 6.45 12.16
N VAL A 235 11.40 5.72 11.55
CA VAL A 235 12.18 6.20 10.40
C VAL A 235 11.24 6.48 9.21
N LEU A 236 10.27 5.62 8.94
CA LEU A 236 9.28 5.86 7.89
C LEU A 236 8.42 7.09 8.18
N LEU A 237 7.94 7.27 9.42
CA LEU A 237 7.16 8.45 9.81
C LEU A 237 7.96 9.75 9.67
N ILE A 238 9.24 9.75 10.07
CA ILE A 238 10.11 10.91 9.87
C ILE A 238 10.29 11.16 8.37
N ALA A 239 10.55 10.11 7.59
CA ALA A 239 10.71 10.23 6.14
C ALA A 239 9.44 10.78 5.46
N THR A 240 8.24 10.40 5.91
CA THR A 240 6.98 10.91 5.35
C THR A 240 6.79 12.39 5.65
N VAL A 241 7.01 12.81 6.91
CA VAL A 241 6.95 14.22 7.29
C VAL A 241 7.99 15.04 6.52
N CYS A 242 9.24 14.58 6.43
CA CYS A 242 10.30 15.25 5.68
C CYS A 242 9.98 15.36 4.19
N ALA A 243 9.44 14.31 3.56
CA ALA A 243 9.09 14.33 2.15
C ALA A 243 7.94 15.31 1.87
N VAL A 244 6.87 15.26 2.66
CA VAL A 244 5.70 16.13 2.48
C VAL A 244 6.08 17.60 2.69
N THR A 245 6.84 17.91 3.74
CA THR A 245 7.32 19.27 4.00
C THR A 245 8.23 19.78 2.90
N ALA A 246 9.18 18.97 2.41
CA ALA A 246 10.03 19.33 1.28
C ALA A 246 9.19 19.67 0.02
N ARG A 247 8.18 18.85 -0.29
CA ARG A 247 7.29 19.09 -1.44
C ARG A 247 6.47 20.36 -1.31
N ILE A 248 5.94 20.65 -0.12
CA ILE A 248 5.20 21.89 0.12
C ILE A 248 6.12 23.10 -0.03
N VAL A 249 7.33 23.04 0.53
CA VAL A 249 8.31 24.13 0.40
C VAL A 249 8.68 24.36 -1.06
N ASP A 250 8.95 23.31 -1.84
CA ASP A 250 9.25 23.42 -3.27
C ASP A 250 8.12 24.12 -4.04
N LEU A 251 6.86 23.78 -3.76
CA LEU A 251 5.69 24.42 -4.37
C LEU A 251 5.53 25.90 -4.01
N THR A 252 5.93 26.31 -2.80
CA THR A 252 5.84 27.71 -2.35
C THR A 252 7.00 28.57 -2.84
N ARG A 253 8.18 27.98 -3.08
CA ARG A 253 9.42 28.72 -3.30
C ARG A 253 9.73 28.96 -4.77
N GLU A 254 9.40 28.01 -5.64
CA GLU A 254 9.48 28.22 -7.08
C GLU A 254 8.20 28.93 -7.52
N ARG A 255 8.31 29.97 -8.36
CA ARG A 255 7.21 30.40 -9.24
C ARG A 255 6.97 29.21 -10.18
N ALA A 256 6.29 28.19 -9.68
CA ALA A 256 6.38 26.87 -10.23
C ALA A 256 5.75 26.88 -11.62
N ASP A 257 6.57 26.73 -12.65
CA ASP A 257 6.08 26.48 -13.99
C ASP A 257 5.26 25.19 -13.92
N TRP A 258 3.94 25.30 -14.06
CA TRP A 258 3.03 24.16 -13.95
C TRP A 258 3.40 23.04 -14.93
N HIS A 259 3.94 23.40 -16.09
CA HIS A 259 4.49 22.45 -17.04
C HIS A 259 5.66 21.62 -16.50
N ALA A 260 6.45 22.14 -15.55
CA ALA A 260 7.53 21.41 -14.88
C ALA A 260 7.02 20.58 -13.69
N VAL A 261 5.98 21.04 -12.98
CA VAL A 261 5.31 20.29 -11.90
C VAL A 261 4.57 19.07 -12.45
N LEU A 262 3.99 19.20 -13.65
CA LEU A 262 3.22 18.15 -14.33
C LEU A 262 4.08 17.27 -15.24
N ASN A 263 5.23 17.74 -15.75
CA ASN A 263 6.14 16.92 -16.57
C ASN A 263 6.91 15.92 -15.72
N PHE A 264 6.25 14.81 -15.42
CA PHE A 264 6.90 13.67 -14.80
C PHE A 264 7.18 12.58 -15.84
N GLN A 265 8.43 12.11 -15.92
CA GLN A 265 8.82 11.09 -16.89
C GLN A 265 8.17 9.74 -16.55
N LEU A 266 7.43 9.15 -17.51
CA LEU A 266 6.85 7.79 -17.44
C LEU A 266 7.86 6.71 -16.99
N ARG A 267 9.16 6.91 -17.22
CA ARG A 267 10.22 5.97 -16.83
C ARG A 267 10.28 5.74 -15.32
N SER A 268 9.85 6.70 -14.51
CA SER A 268 9.84 6.60 -13.05
C SER A 268 8.62 5.83 -12.49
N LEU A 269 7.62 5.46 -13.31
CA LEU A 269 6.49 4.62 -12.87
C LEU A 269 6.73 3.11 -13.01
N ARG A 270 7.72 2.69 -13.79
CA ARG A 270 8.03 1.26 -13.96
C ARG A 270 8.49 0.59 -12.67
N VAL A 271 9.27 1.33 -11.86
CA VAL A 271 9.81 0.84 -10.58
C VAL A 271 8.71 0.60 -9.54
N PRO A 272 7.83 1.56 -9.21
CA PRO A 272 6.75 1.33 -8.23
C PRO A 272 5.73 0.29 -8.72
N ALA A 273 5.43 0.24 -10.02
CA ALA A 273 4.56 -0.77 -10.60
C ALA A 273 5.18 -2.18 -10.46
N GLY A 274 6.48 -2.34 -10.77
CA GLY A 274 7.19 -3.60 -10.60
C GLY A 274 7.28 -4.05 -9.14
N LEU A 275 7.56 -3.13 -8.22
CA LEU A 275 7.60 -3.41 -6.78
C LEU A 275 6.24 -3.87 -6.24
N THR A 276 5.17 -3.24 -6.70
CA THR A 276 3.83 -3.60 -6.27
C THR A 276 3.36 -4.90 -6.88
N ALA A 277 3.70 -5.17 -8.15
CA ALA A 277 3.47 -6.49 -8.73
C ALA A 277 4.22 -7.58 -7.93
N ALA A 278 5.49 -7.35 -7.60
CA ALA A 278 6.27 -8.27 -6.76
C ALA A 278 5.64 -8.45 -5.38
N TYR A 279 5.12 -7.37 -4.78
CA TYR A 279 4.41 -7.43 -3.50
C TYR A 279 3.12 -8.26 -3.59
N LEU A 280 2.30 -8.05 -4.63
CA LEU A 280 1.08 -8.84 -4.87
C LEU A 280 1.41 -10.32 -5.09
N PHE A 281 2.40 -10.63 -5.92
CA PHE A 281 2.86 -12.01 -6.12
C PHE A 281 3.36 -12.64 -4.82
N SER A 282 4.04 -11.88 -3.96
CA SER A 282 4.53 -12.38 -2.67
C SER A 282 3.38 -12.62 -1.70
N ALA A 283 2.40 -11.71 -1.61
CA ALA A 283 1.22 -11.86 -0.75
C ALA A 283 0.34 -13.05 -1.17
N VAL A 284 0.11 -13.23 -2.47
CA VAL A 284 -0.61 -14.40 -3.02
C VAL A 284 0.20 -15.67 -2.83
N GLY A 285 1.49 -15.63 -3.15
CA GLY A 285 2.38 -16.79 -3.05
C GLY A 285 2.43 -17.33 -1.62
N ILE A 286 2.52 -16.45 -0.62
CA ILE A 286 2.49 -16.82 0.79
C ILE A 286 1.10 -17.35 1.18
N SER A 287 0.03 -16.70 0.76
CA SER A 287 -1.33 -17.20 1.05
C SER A 287 -1.62 -18.56 0.41
N GLY A 288 -1.12 -18.83 -0.80
CA GLY A 288 -1.27 -20.09 -1.51
C GLY A 288 -0.38 -21.20 -0.94
N LEU A 289 0.88 -20.88 -0.64
CA LEU A 289 1.86 -21.84 -0.10
C LEU A 289 1.46 -22.27 1.32
N SER A 290 0.85 -21.36 2.09
CA SER A 290 0.26 -21.67 3.37
C SER A 290 -0.91 -22.66 3.28
N SER A 291 -1.58 -22.77 2.12
CA SER A 291 -2.73 -23.66 1.90
C SER A 291 -2.34 -25.04 1.33
N MET A 292 -1.09 -25.22 0.86
CA MET A 292 -0.63 -26.51 0.32
C MET A 292 -0.18 -27.43 1.45
N SER A 293 -1.01 -28.42 1.76
CA SER A 293 -0.76 -29.42 2.80
C SER A 293 0.10 -30.61 2.34
N SER A 294 0.67 -30.59 1.14
CA SER A 294 1.37 -31.75 0.54
C SER A 294 2.88 -31.57 0.45
N THR A 295 3.58 -32.22 1.39
CA THR A 295 4.87 -32.95 1.26
C THR A 295 6.13 -32.32 0.64
N LEU A 296 6.09 -31.16 -0.03
CA LEU A 296 7.25 -30.59 -0.75
C LEU A 296 7.76 -29.23 -0.22
N ALA A 297 6.94 -28.49 0.55
CA ALA A 297 7.29 -27.14 1.04
C ALA A 297 7.65 -27.07 2.54
N VAL A 298 7.61 -28.21 3.25
CA VAL A 298 7.48 -28.25 4.72
C VAL A 298 8.78 -27.87 5.45
N ASN A 299 9.96 -27.95 4.85
CA ASN A 299 11.20 -27.82 5.62
C ASN A 299 11.68 -26.36 5.85
N ALA A 300 11.29 -25.41 5.00
CA ALA A 300 11.61 -23.98 5.19
C ALA A 300 10.45 -23.19 5.82
N TRP A 301 9.20 -23.64 5.62
CA TRP A 301 7.98 -22.99 6.10
C TRP A 301 7.56 -23.38 7.52
N THR A 302 8.20 -24.37 8.12
CA THR A 302 7.90 -24.85 9.48
C THR A 302 8.48 -23.98 10.57
N SER A 303 9.55 -23.22 10.33
CA SER A 303 10.16 -22.44 11.41
C SER A 303 9.23 -21.26 11.80
N PRO A 304 8.82 -21.17 13.09
CA PRO A 304 7.96 -20.08 13.55
C PRO A 304 8.63 -18.71 13.38
N HIS A 305 9.96 -18.64 13.51
CA HIS A 305 10.73 -17.42 13.29
C HIS A 305 10.62 -16.92 11.84
N ALA A 306 10.71 -17.79 10.83
CA ALA A 306 10.56 -17.37 9.44
C ALA A 306 9.17 -16.84 9.15
N ARG A 307 8.12 -17.46 9.72
CA ARG A 307 6.74 -16.99 9.59
C ARG A 307 6.57 -15.58 10.16
N LEU A 308 7.10 -15.30 11.35
CA LEU A 308 7.06 -13.97 11.95
C LEU A 308 7.74 -12.92 11.05
N TRP A 309 8.99 -13.17 10.63
CA TRP A 309 9.74 -12.17 9.85
C TRP A 309 9.13 -11.93 8.48
N ILE A 310 8.67 -12.97 7.79
CA ILE A 310 8.01 -12.83 6.49
C ILE A 310 6.73 -11.99 6.62
N SER A 311 5.92 -12.23 7.65
CA SER A 311 4.70 -11.46 7.92
C SER A 311 5.02 -9.99 8.21
N ILE A 312 6.02 -9.69 9.05
CA ILE A 312 6.46 -8.31 9.33
C ILE A 312 6.98 -7.62 8.06
N ILE A 313 7.78 -8.33 7.25
CA ILE A 313 8.33 -7.79 6.01
C ILE A 313 7.20 -7.43 5.03
N LEU A 314 6.21 -8.30 4.86
CA LEU A 314 5.07 -8.04 3.98
C LEU A 314 4.09 -6.99 4.52
N CYS A 315 3.90 -6.92 5.83
CA CYS A 315 2.98 -5.96 6.45
C CYS A 315 3.58 -4.55 6.47
N LEU A 316 4.86 -4.42 6.85
CA LEU A 316 5.47 -3.13 7.15
C LEU A 316 6.53 -2.71 6.13
N VAL A 317 7.50 -3.59 5.82
CA VAL A 317 8.69 -3.23 5.04
C VAL A 317 8.34 -2.99 3.56
N PHE A 318 7.56 -3.87 2.95
CA PHE A 318 7.14 -3.74 1.55
C PHE A 318 6.25 -2.51 1.32
N PRO A 319 5.14 -2.31 2.07
CA PRO A 319 4.33 -1.09 1.94
C PRO A 319 5.15 0.17 2.21
N GLY A 320 6.01 0.16 3.24
CA GLY A 320 6.90 1.28 3.55
C GLY A 320 7.89 1.61 2.43
N ALA A 321 8.45 0.60 1.77
CA ALA A 321 9.30 0.81 0.60
C ALA A 321 8.51 1.46 -0.55
N ILE A 322 7.27 1.00 -0.81
CA ILE A 322 6.41 1.59 -1.83
C ILE A 322 5.99 3.01 -1.46
N TYR A 323 5.75 3.31 -0.19
CA TYR A 323 5.46 4.67 0.29
C TYR A 323 6.57 5.65 -0.08
N PHE A 324 7.83 5.24 0.02
CA PHE A 324 8.95 6.07 -0.43
C PHE A 324 8.86 6.44 -1.91
N PHE A 325 8.43 5.52 -2.76
CA PHE A 325 8.18 5.83 -4.17
C PHE A 325 6.97 6.74 -4.34
N ILE A 326 5.85 6.47 -3.66
CA ILE A 326 4.64 7.32 -3.71
C ILE A 326 4.99 8.77 -3.34
N MET A 327 5.76 8.98 -2.27
CA MET A 327 6.24 10.31 -1.86
C MET A 327 7.08 11.00 -2.95
N ARG A 328 7.90 10.23 -3.66
CA ARG A 328 8.70 10.76 -4.77
C ARG A 328 7.84 11.10 -5.99
N LEU A 329 6.70 10.44 -6.13
CA LEU A 329 5.72 10.62 -7.20
C LEU A 329 4.69 11.70 -6.87
N MET A 330 4.72 12.33 -5.69
CA MET A 330 3.80 13.43 -5.39
C MET A 330 4.07 14.66 -6.27
N PRO A 331 3.03 15.45 -6.60
CA PRO A 331 3.18 16.72 -7.32
C PRO A 331 4.18 17.65 -6.62
N GLY A 332 5.19 18.10 -7.36
CA GLY A 332 6.17 19.06 -6.87
C GLY A 332 7.24 19.33 -7.93
N ALA A 333 7.78 20.54 -7.94
CA ALA A 333 8.81 20.90 -8.90
C ALA A 333 10.08 20.08 -8.64
N GLN A 334 10.47 19.24 -9.59
CA GLN A 334 11.75 18.57 -9.52
C GLN A 334 12.80 19.61 -9.91
N ARG A 335 13.72 19.95 -8.98
CA ARG A 335 14.97 20.63 -9.30
C ARG A 335 15.61 19.89 -10.47
N ARG A 336 15.43 20.38 -11.70
CA ARG A 336 16.32 20.00 -12.79
C ARG A 336 17.70 20.38 -12.28
N ARG A 337 18.55 19.39 -12.03
CA ARG A 337 19.99 19.59 -12.20
C ARG A 337 20.12 19.97 -13.67
N GLN A 338 20.08 21.27 -13.96
CA GLN A 338 20.60 21.77 -15.20
C GLN A 338 22.03 21.24 -15.24
N ALA A 339 22.27 20.25 -16.10
CA ALA A 339 23.63 19.98 -16.52
C ALA A 339 24.15 21.34 -17.00
N PRO A 340 25.34 21.79 -16.55
CA PRO A 340 25.87 23.07 -16.97
C PRO A 340 25.91 23.02 -18.50
N SER A 341 25.04 23.81 -19.12
CA SER A 341 25.11 24.05 -20.56
C SER A 341 26.48 24.65 -20.76
N LEU A 342 27.39 23.88 -21.39
CA LEU A 342 28.61 24.45 -21.93
C LEU A 342 28.15 25.59 -22.83
N ILE A 343 28.40 26.81 -22.38
CA ILE A 343 28.21 28.03 -23.12
C ILE A 343 29.14 27.88 -24.33
N ALA A 344 28.58 27.51 -25.48
CA ALA A 344 29.28 27.67 -26.73
C ALA A 344 29.46 29.19 -26.92
N PRO A 345 30.68 29.69 -27.13
CA PRO A 345 30.89 31.10 -27.36
C PRO A 345 30.13 31.53 -28.64
N PRO A 346 29.61 32.76 -28.69
CA PRO A 346 28.94 33.26 -29.88
C PRO A 346 29.92 33.25 -31.05
N THR A 347 29.57 32.53 -32.11
CA THR A 347 30.23 32.65 -33.40
C THR A 347 30.04 34.08 -33.91
N PRO A 348 31.11 34.79 -34.29
CA PRO A 348 30.96 36.13 -34.86
C PRO A 348 30.24 36.02 -36.20
N VAL A 349 29.14 36.76 -36.32
CA VAL A 349 28.40 36.98 -37.56
C VAL A 349 29.33 37.69 -38.53
N ALA A 350 29.77 36.98 -39.57
CA ALA A 350 30.46 37.60 -40.71
C ALA A 350 29.45 38.50 -41.43
N GLY A 351 29.73 39.81 -41.40
CA GLY A 351 28.91 40.83 -42.03
C GLY A 351 28.80 40.64 -43.53
N SER A 352 27.58 40.79 -44.02
CA SER A 352 27.30 41.04 -45.44
C SER A 352 27.84 42.42 -45.81
N VAL A 353 28.94 42.45 -46.58
CA VAL A 353 29.30 43.64 -47.34
C VAL A 353 28.34 43.71 -48.53
N ARG A 354 27.53 44.77 -48.54
CA ARG A 354 26.64 45.17 -49.62
C ARG A 354 27.41 46.23 -50.38
N ASP A 355 27.93 45.87 -51.54
CA ASP A 355 28.54 46.82 -52.48
C ASP A 355 27.41 47.52 -53.24
N ASP A 356 27.19 48.80 -52.91
CA ASP A 356 26.48 49.77 -53.74
C ASP A 356 27.49 50.90 -54.03
N ALA A 357 28.12 50.85 -55.21
CA ALA A 357 28.63 51.98 -55.99
C ALA A 357 29.03 51.51 -57.41
#